data_AF-A0A6B2SNG7-F1
#
_entry.id   AF-A0A6B2SNG7-F1
#
_cell.length_a   1.000
_cell.length_b   1.000
_cell.length_c   1.000
_cell.angle_alpha   90.00
_cell.angle_beta   90.00
_cell.angle_gamma   90.00
#
_symmetry.space_group_name_H-M   'P 1'
#
loop_
_entity.id
_entity.type
_entity.pdbx_description
1 polymer ?
#
loop_
_entity_poly.entity_id
_entity_poly.type
_entity_poly.pdbx_seq_one_letter_code
_entity_poly.pdbx_strand_id
1 'polypeptide(L)'
;MANETTNTAFYRWLLTQCRRAGYDIDALETHTEIIMITSVALSEGLPPETTGHIADALGVTSRELTRAYLGEMRQKTVSEILAHPDLAALDARLNDIAGTG
;
A
#
# COMPACT_ATOMS: atom_id res chain seq x y z
N MET A 1 16.18 -4.00 3.49
CA MET A 1 14.74 -3.70 3.67
C MET A 1 14.27 -2.46 2.90
N ALA A 2 15.11 -1.47 2.56
CA ALA A 2 14.69 -0.26 1.82
C ALA A 2 14.34 -0.48 0.32
N ASN A 3 14.68 -1.63 -0.26
CA ASN A 3 14.57 -1.84 -1.72
C ASN A 3 13.18 -2.30 -2.20
N GLU A 4 12.33 -2.77 -1.28
CA GLU A 4 11.00 -3.31 -1.63
C GLU A 4 9.93 -2.23 -1.56
N THR A 5 9.94 -1.40 -0.51
CA THR A 5 9.00 -0.29 -0.30
C THR A 5 9.08 0.77 -1.39
N THR A 6 10.30 1.11 -1.83
CA THR A 6 10.57 2.12 -2.86
C THR A 6 10.24 1.66 -4.29
N ASN A 7 9.91 0.38 -4.47
CA ASN A 7 9.51 -0.17 -5.77
C ASN A 7 8.00 -0.49 -5.86
N THR A 8 7.20 0.00 -4.93
CA THR A 8 5.73 -0.21 -4.95
C THR A 8 5.05 0.81 -5.88
N ALA A 9 3.88 0.47 -6.43
CA ALA A 9 3.13 1.43 -7.24
C ALA A 9 2.55 2.54 -6.35
N PHE A 10 2.20 2.23 -5.10
CA PHE A 10 1.78 3.21 -4.10
C PHE A 10 2.88 4.23 -3.78
N TYR A 11 4.13 3.79 -3.60
CA TYR A 11 5.26 4.72 -3.40
C TYR A 11 5.43 5.68 -4.57
N ARG A 12 5.39 5.19 -5.82
CA ARG A 12 5.49 6.03 -7.02
C ARG A 12 4.31 6.99 -7.15
N TRP A 13 3.12 6.53 -6.79
CA TRP A 13 1.92 7.36 -6.75
C TRP A 13 2.07 8.48 -5.71
N LEU A 14 2.56 8.15 -4.51
CA LEU A 14 2.76 9.09 -3.41
C LEU A 14 3.81 10.14 -3.76
N LEU A 15 4.95 9.74 -4.34
CA LEU A 15 5.94 10.68 -4.89
C LEU A 15 5.33 11.65 -5.90
N THR A 16 4.46 11.15 -6.77
CA THR A 16 3.80 11.98 -7.78
C THR A 16 2.85 12.99 -7.14
N GLN A 17 2.09 12.61 -6.11
CA GLN A 17 1.22 13.55 -5.41
C GLN A 17 2.02 14.56 -4.58
N CYS A 18 3.07 14.13 -3.88
CA CYS A 18 3.96 15.03 -3.15
C CYS A 18 4.56 16.10 -4.08
N ARG A 19 5.06 15.70 -5.24
CA ARG A 19 5.60 16.64 -6.24
C ARG A 19 4.52 17.61 -6.76
N ARG A 20 3.28 17.16 -6.93
CA ARG A 20 2.16 18.02 -7.36
C ARG A 20 1.73 19.02 -6.30
N ALA A 21 1.78 18.63 -5.02
CA ALA A 21 1.49 19.51 -3.89
C ALA A 21 2.66 20.48 -3.56
N GLY A 22 3.80 20.34 -4.25
CA GLY A 22 4.94 21.25 -4.13
C GLY A 22 5.96 20.85 -3.07
N TYR A 23 5.90 19.62 -2.55
CA TYR A 23 6.91 19.11 -1.61
C TYR A 23 8.24 18.84 -2.31
N ASP A 24 9.33 19.13 -1.61
CA ASP A 24 10.68 18.75 -2.04
C ASP A 24 10.93 17.27 -1.72
N ILE A 25 10.69 16.40 -2.70
CA ILE A 25 10.85 14.95 -2.55
C ILE A 25 12.31 14.49 -2.44
N ASP A 26 13.26 15.36 -2.79
CA ASP A 26 14.70 15.09 -2.69
C ASP A 26 15.24 15.48 -1.29
N ALA A 27 14.46 16.23 -0.51
CA ALA A 27 14.75 16.45 0.90
C ALA A 27 14.65 15.14 1.68
N LEU A 28 15.69 14.84 2.49
CA LEU A 28 15.80 13.59 3.24
C LEU A 28 14.60 13.33 4.15
N GLU A 29 14.07 14.39 4.78
CA GLU A 29 12.91 14.32 5.67
C GLU A 29 11.66 13.87 4.92
N THR A 30 11.29 14.58 3.85
CA THR A 30 10.15 14.24 2.99
C THR A 30 10.30 12.84 2.39
N HIS A 31 11.50 12.48 1.93
CA HIS A 31 11.75 11.14 1.41
C HIS A 31 11.52 10.05 2.46
N THR A 32 11.98 10.28 3.69
CA THR A 32 11.80 9.36 4.82
C THR A 32 10.32 9.22 5.19
N GLU A 33 9.58 10.32 5.23
CA GLU A 33 8.13 10.30 5.49
C GLU A 33 7.37 9.51 4.43
N ILE A 34 7.70 9.69 3.15
CA ILE A 34 7.08 8.95 2.05
C ILE A 34 7.31 7.44 2.21
N ILE A 35 8.53 7.02 2.59
CA ILE A 35 8.85 5.61 2.86
C ILE A 35 8.06 5.09 4.06
N MET A 36 7.96 5.85 5.15
CA MET A 36 7.22 5.47 6.34
C MET A 36 5.73 5.30 6.04
N ILE A 37 5.10 6.29 5.41
CA ILE A 37 3.69 6.26 5.00
C ILE A 37 3.43 5.05 4.10
N THR A 38 4.30 4.80 3.12
CA THR A 38 4.19 3.63 2.23
C THR A 38 4.24 2.33 3.01
N SER A 39 5.17 2.22 3.97
CA SER A 39 5.37 1.00 4.75
C SER A 39 4.14 0.70 5.62
N VAL A 40 3.61 1.71 6.33
CA VAL A 40 2.42 1.56 7.18
C VAL A 40 1.19 1.22 6.33
N ALA A 41 0.95 2.00 5.27
CA ALA A 41 -0.22 1.81 4.41
C ALA A 41 -0.30 0.43 3.76
N LEU A 42 0.85 -0.16 3.41
CA LEU A 42 0.89 -1.49 2.78
C LEU A 42 0.93 -2.65 3.79
N SER A 43 1.24 -2.40 5.06
CA SER A 43 1.29 -3.44 6.09
C SER A 43 -0.05 -3.59 6.82
N GLU A 44 -0.61 -2.48 7.30
CA GLU A 44 -1.81 -2.48 8.15
C GLU A 44 -2.92 -1.54 7.64
N GLY A 45 -2.63 -0.77 6.60
CA GLY A 45 -3.48 0.33 6.15
C GLY A 45 -3.27 1.59 6.99
N LEU A 46 -3.97 2.66 6.64
CA LEU A 46 -3.90 3.93 7.37
C LEU A 46 -5.18 4.17 8.18
N PRO A 47 -5.07 4.63 9.43
CA PRO A 47 -6.24 5.07 10.20
C PRO A 47 -7.03 6.16 9.46
N PRO A 48 -8.35 6.28 9.67
CA PRO A 48 -9.17 7.29 8.99
C PRO A 48 -8.68 8.72 9.19
N GLU A 49 -8.25 9.06 10.41
CA GLU A 49 -7.73 10.39 10.76
C GLU A 49 -6.44 10.69 9.98
N THR A 50 -5.46 9.77 10.04
CA THR A 50 -4.21 9.86 9.28
C THR A 50 -4.45 9.93 7.77
N THR A 51 -5.38 9.13 7.25
CA THR A 51 -5.77 9.15 5.83
C THR A 51 -6.37 10.50 5.45
N GLY A 52 -7.20 11.10 6.30
CA GLY A 52 -7.74 12.44 6.11
C GLY A 52 -6.65 13.50 6.03
N HIS A 53 -5.74 13.51 7.00
CA HIS A 53 -4.64 14.47 7.07
C HIS A 53 -3.69 14.37 5.86
N ILE A 54 -3.30 13.16 5.47
CA ILE A 54 -2.42 12.96 4.30
C ILE A 54 -3.16 13.34 3.01
N ALA A 55 -4.44 12.99 2.88
CA ALA A 55 -5.20 13.34 1.68
C ALA A 55 -5.35 14.85 1.52
N ASP A 56 -5.64 15.56 2.61
CA ASP A 56 -5.71 17.03 2.63
C ASP A 56 -4.36 17.66 2.24
N ALA A 57 -3.27 17.22 2.85
CA ALA A 57 -1.91 17.68 2.56
C ALA A 57 -1.50 17.49 1.08
N LEU A 58 -1.97 16.41 0.46
CA LEU A 58 -1.68 16.07 -0.93
C LEU A 58 -2.67 16.66 -1.94
N GLY A 59 -3.75 17.31 -1.47
CA GLY A 59 -4.82 17.84 -2.33
C GLY A 59 -5.63 16.76 -3.05
N VAL A 60 -5.77 15.58 -2.45
CA VAL A 60 -6.56 14.45 -2.97
C VAL A 60 -7.68 14.08 -1.99
N THR A 61 -8.63 13.26 -2.42
CA THR A 61 -9.64 12.73 -1.49
C THR A 61 -9.10 11.54 -0.69
N SER A 62 -9.59 11.33 0.54
CA SER A 62 -9.26 10.14 1.34
C SER A 62 -9.56 8.84 0.58
N ARG A 63 -10.62 8.84 -0.25
CA ARG A 63 -10.98 7.70 -1.10
C ARG A 63 -9.92 7.41 -2.15
N GLU A 64 -9.35 8.44 -2.78
CA GLU A 64 -8.26 8.28 -3.75
C GLU A 64 -7.00 7.74 -3.09
N LEU A 65 -6.64 8.28 -1.93
CA LEU A 65 -5.50 7.79 -1.15
C LEU A 65 -5.68 6.32 -0.74
N THR A 66 -6.82 5.95 -0.16
CA THR A 66 -7.12 4.55 0.20
C THR A 66 -7.06 3.64 -1.02
N ARG A 67 -7.67 4.05 -2.14
CA ARG A 67 -7.65 3.25 -3.37
C ARG A 67 -6.23 3.03 -3.89
N ALA A 68 -5.34 4.00 -3.72
CA ALA A 68 -3.96 3.92 -4.19
C ALA A 68 -3.13 2.83 -3.48
N TYR A 69 -3.32 2.60 -2.18
CA TYR A 69 -2.59 1.54 -1.45
C TYR A 69 -3.35 0.22 -1.32
N LEU A 70 -4.70 0.22 -1.35
CA LEU A 70 -5.52 -0.96 -1.06
C LEU A 70 -5.32 -2.13 -2.04
N GLY A 71 -4.93 -1.84 -3.29
CA GLY A 71 -4.64 -2.87 -4.28
C GLY A 71 -3.42 -3.71 -3.90
N GLU A 72 -2.29 -3.05 -3.66
CA GLU A 72 -1.03 -3.70 -3.29
C GLU A 72 -1.06 -4.27 -1.87
N MET A 73 -1.70 -3.58 -0.92
CA MET A 73 -1.89 -4.08 0.44
C MET A 73 -2.57 -5.46 0.42
N ARG A 74 -3.68 -5.60 -0.33
CA ARG A 74 -4.38 -6.88 -0.47
C ARG A 74 -3.51 -7.96 -1.09
N GLN A 75 -2.72 -7.63 -2.12
CA GLN A 75 -1.81 -8.59 -2.74
C GLN A 75 -0.77 -9.09 -1.73
N LYS A 76 -0.14 -8.18 -0.97
CA LYS A 76 0.81 -8.54 0.09
C LYS A 76 0.18 -9.43 1.16
N THR A 77 -0.95 -9.00 1.72
CA THR A 77 -1.65 -9.76 2.77
C THR A 77 -2.08 -11.14 2.28
N VAL A 78 -2.61 -11.26 1.06
CA VAL A 78 -2.99 -12.57 0.49
C VAL A 78 -1.76 -13.46 0.28
N SER A 79 -0.66 -12.92 -0.25
CA SER A 79 0.59 -13.69 -0.40
C SER A 79 1.14 -14.16 0.95
N GLU A 80 1.07 -13.35 2.00
CA GLU A 80 1.47 -13.73 3.37
C GLU A 80 0.55 -14.80 3.97
N ILE A 81 -0.76 -14.67 3.78
CA ILE A 81 -1.76 -15.67 4.19
C ILE A 81 -1.49 -17.00 3.49
N LEU A 82 -1.26 -16.99 2.17
CA LEU A 82 -0.99 -18.20 1.39
C LEU A 82 0.42 -18.76 1.63
N ALA A 83 1.34 -18.01 2.26
CA ALA A 83 2.61 -18.55 2.70
C ALA A 83 2.44 -19.49 3.91
N HIS A 84 1.31 -19.42 4.63
CA HIS A 84 0.97 -20.40 5.63
C HIS A 84 0.46 -21.70 4.98
N PRO A 85 1.08 -22.86 5.24
CA PRO A 85 0.78 -24.12 4.54
C PRO A 85 -0.67 -24.57 4.73
N ASP A 86 -1.26 -24.33 5.90
CA ASP A 86 -2.65 -24.68 6.20
C ASP A 86 -3.65 -23.86 5.36
N LEU A 87 -3.31 -22.60 5.07
CA LEU A 87 -4.18 -21.68 4.32
C LEU A 87 -3.94 -21.81 2.82
N ALA A 88 -2.72 -22.16 2.38
CA ALA A 88 -2.43 -22.56 1.01
C ALA A 88 -3.24 -23.80 0.59
N ALA A 89 -3.32 -24.80 1.48
CA ALA A 89 -4.10 -26.01 1.26
C ALA A 89 -5.60 -25.71 1.21
N LEU A 90 -6.08 -24.72 1.96
CA LEU A 90 -7.48 -24.29 1.93
C LEU A 90 -7.83 -23.60 0.60
N ASP A 91 -6.96 -22.72 0.08
CA ASP A 91 -7.14 -22.06 -1.21
C ASP A 91 -7.18 -23.05 -2.38
N ALA A 92 -6.26 -24.02 -2.40
CA ALA A 92 -6.25 -25.09 -3.40
C ALA A 92 -7.56 -25.91 -3.38
N ARG A 93 -8.09 -26.23 -2.18
CA ARG A 93 -9.37 -26.94 -2.03
C ARG A 93 -10.56 -26.10 -2.47
N LEU A 94 -10.53 -24.78 -2.24
CA LEU A 94 -11.60 -23.88 -2.69
C LEU A 94 -11.63 -23.77 -4.22
N ASN A 95 -10.47 -23.71 -4.88
CA ASN A 95 -10.38 -23.69 -6.35
C ASN A 95 -10.86 -25.00 -6.99
N ASP A 96 -10.57 -26.14 -6.37
CA ASP A 96 -11.07 -27.46 -6.79
C ASP A 96 -12.60 -27.54 -6.70
N ILE A 97 -13.20 -27.03 -5.62
CA ILE A 97 -14.66 -26.97 -5.44
C ILE A 97 -15.32 -25.99 -6.43
N ALA A 98 -14.65 -24.87 -6.74
CA ALA A 98 -15.15 -23.86 -7.67
C ALA A 98 -15.07 -24.29 -9.15
N GLY A 99 -14.41 -25.42 -9.46
CA GLY A 99 -14.33 -25.98 -10.81
C GLY A 99 -13.40 -25.20 -11.76
N THR A 100 -12.56 -24.31 -11.23
CA THR A 100 -11.54 -23.56 -11.99
C THR A 100 -10.18 -24.21 -11.80
N GLY A 101 -10.04 -25.42 -12.36
CA GLY A 101 -8.76 -26.14 -12.51
C GLY A 101 -8.18 -25.97 -13.91
#